data_AF-A0A938PPJ5-F1
#
_entry.id   AF-A0A938PPJ5-F1
#
_cell.length_a   1.000
_cell.length_b   1.000
_cell.length_c   1.000
_cell.angle_alpha   90.00
_cell.angle_beta   90.00
_cell.angle_gamma   90.00
#
_symmetry.space_group_name_H-M   'P 1'
#
loop_
_entity.id
_entity.type
_entity.pdbx_description
1 polymer ?
#
loop_
_entity_poly.entity_id
_entity_poly.type
_entity_poly.pdbx_seq_one_letter_code
_entity_poly.pdbx_strand_id
1 'polypeptide(L)'
;MKMRTLLMAGSVVVATLMPALAQADADWKRGRVYYRMVCTQCHTEKAGGAISPSVKTKAEWVAYFQADKHAKGKDSVKYYFSGKFRDSIKATNKAAAKFSDVPEDELAADVKEFLQKGAKDGDAPARCS
;
A
#
# COMPACT_ATOMS: atom_id res chain seq x y z
N MET A 1 59.25 33.19 23.72
CA MET A 1 58.02 33.08 22.93
C MET A 1 57.45 31.68 23.17
N LYS A 2 56.16 31.60 23.53
CA LYS A 2 55.43 30.37 23.89
C LYS A 2 55.12 29.56 22.62
N MET A 3 55.41 28.27 22.61
CA MET A 3 54.73 27.32 21.71
C MET A 3 54.04 26.27 22.57
N ARG A 4 52.72 26.22 22.43
CA ARG A 4 51.77 25.47 23.24
C ARG A 4 51.67 24.03 22.77
N THR A 5 51.64 23.12 23.76
CA THR A 5 51.16 21.75 23.69
C THR A 5 49.82 21.63 22.95
N LEU A 6 49.70 20.64 22.06
CA LEU A 6 48.41 20.10 21.62
C LEU A 6 48.54 18.59 21.42
N LEU A 7 48.08 17.84 22.43
CA LEU A 7 47.71 16.44 22.35
C LEU A 7 46.46 16.33 21.47
N MET A 8 46.56 15.67 20.32
CA MET A 8 45.41 15.28 19.49
C MET A 8 44.97 13.87 19.92
N ALA A 9 43.95 13.80 20.77
CA ALA A 9 43.22 12.57 21.06
C ALA A 9 42.31 12.24 19.88
N GLY A 10 42.61 11.15 19.17
CA GLY A 10 41.78 10.64 18.07
C GLY A 10 40.46 10.08 18.59
N SER A 11 39.35 10.69 18.20
CA SER A 11 38.01 10.09 18.30
C SER A 11 37.61 9.56 16.93
N VAL A 12 37.68 8.24 16.76
CA VAL A 12 37.12 7.56 15.59
C VAL A 12 35.61 7.44 15.82
N VAL A 13 34.84 8.33 15.20
CA VAL A 13 33.38 8.19 15.10
C VAL A 13 33.11 7.15 14.02
N VAL A 14 32.81 5.92 14.45
CA VAL A 14 32.26 4.88 13.55
C VAL A 14 30.82 5.27 13.24
N ALA A 15 30.62 5.96 12.12
CA ALA A 15 29.30 6.19 11.56
C ALA A 15 28.77 4.85 11.03
N THR A 16 27.87 4.22 11.79
CA THR A 16 27.10 3.07 11.32
C THR A 16 26.17 3.54 10.20
N LEU A 17 26.60 3.32 8.95
CA LEU A 17 25.74 3.38 7.78
C LEU A 17 24.67 2.29 7.93
N MET A 18 23.52 2.66 8.49
CA MET A 18 22.32 1.82 8.37
C MET A 18 21.94 1.81 6.88
N PRO A 19 21.87 0.65 6.21
CA PRO A 19 21.31 0.60 4.88
C PRO A 19 19.85 1.05 5.00
N ALA A 20 19.51 2.18 4.37
CA ALA A 20 18.12 2.51 4.12
C ALA A 20 17.55 1.32 3.35
N LEU A 21 16.61 0.59 3.96
CA LEU A 21 15.82 -0.40 3.25
C LEU A 21 15.16 0.35 2.10
N ALA A 22 15.67 0.14 0.89
CA ALA A 22 15.04 0.64 -0.32
C ALA A 22 13.67 -0.02 -0.36
N GLN A 23 12.64 0.70 0.06
CA GLN A 23 11.26 0.29 -0.13
C GLN A 23 11.09 0.26 -1.64
N ALA A 24 10.99 -0.94 -2.21
CA ALA A 24 10.72 -1.09 -3.63
C ALA A 24 9.50 -0.23 -3.97
N ASP A 25 9.58 0.54 -5.06
CA ASP A 25 8.45 1.33 -5.51
C ASP A 25 7.22 0.43 -5.63
N ALA A 26 6.09 0.89 -5.10
CA ALA A 26 4.84 0.12 -5.10
C ALA A 26 4.47 -0.31 -6.53
N ASP A 27 4.19 -1.60 -6.72
CA ASP A 27 3.82 -2.16 -8.02
C ASP A 27 2.34 -1.93 -8.29
N TRP A 28 2.03 -0.78 -8.89
CA TRP A 28 0.65 -0.44 -9.27
C TRP A 28 0.00 -1.46 -10.22
N LYS A 29 0.77 -2.26 -10.98
CA LYS A 29 0.19 -3.28 -11.87
C LYS A 29 -0.28 -4.47 -11.04
N ARG A 30 0.50 -4.91 -10.06
CA ARG A 30 0.06 -5.92 -9.07
C ARG A 30 -1.14 -5.41 -8.27
N GLY A 31 -1.08 -4.18 -7.80
CA GLY A 31 -2.19 -3.51 -7.12
C GLY A 31 -3.47 -3.45 -7.96
N ARG A 32 -3.36 -3.13 -9.25
CA ARG A 32 -4.51 -3.15 -10.19
C ARG A 32 -5.15 -4.53 -10.25
N VAL A 33 -4.35 -5.60 -10.38
CA VAL A 33 -4.88 -6.96 -10.48
C VAL A 33 -5.59 -7.34 -9.18
N TYR A 34 -4.95 -7.13 -8.02
CA TYR A 34 -5.59 -7.43 -6.74
C TYR A 34 -6.88 -6.65 -6.55
N TYR A 35 -6.87 -5.34 -6.83
CA TYR A 35 -8.04 -4.49 -6.69
C TYR A 35 -9.22 -4.93 -7.57
N ARG A 36 -8.98 -5.26 -8.84
CA ARG A 36 -10.05 -5.68 -9.76
C ARG A 36 -10.58 -7.07 -9.41
N MET A 37 -9.68 -8.00 -9.09
CA MET A 37 -10.06 -9.40 -8.91
C MET A 37 -10.56 -9.71 -7.50
N VAL A 38 -10.18 -8.93 -6.49
CA VAL A 38 -10.59 -9.17 -5.10
C VAL A 38 -11.57 -8.10 -4.65
N CYS A 39 -11.15 -6.83 -4.66
CA CYS A 39 -11.97 -5.74 -4.12
C CYS A 39 -13.21 -5.49 -4.98
N THR A 40 -13.03 -5.30 -6.30
CA THR A 40 -14.15 -4.99 -7.20
C THR A 40 -15.14 -6.14 -7.30
N GLN A 41 -14.65 -7.39 -7.35
CA GLN A 41 -15.51 -8.57 -7.35
C GLN A 41 -16.36 -8.65 -6.08
N CYS A 42 -15.75 -8.55 -4.90
CA CYS A 42 -16.47 -8.57 -3.62
C CYS A 42 -17.51 -7.43 -3.54
N HIS A 43 -17.14 -6.22 -3.96
CA HIS A 43 -18.06 -5.08 -3.97
C HIS A 43 -19.22 -5.26 -4.95
N THR A 44 -18.98 -5.87 -6.11
CA THR A 44 -20.03 -6.17 -7.09
C THR A 44 -21.02 -7.19 -6.52
N GLU A 45 -20.52 -8.24 -5.86
CA GLU A 45 -21.35 -9.31 -5.30
C GLU A 45 -22.07 -8.92 -4.00
N LYS A 46 -21.47 -8.06 -3.17
CA LYS A 46 -21.93 -7.80 -1.79
C LYS A 46 -22.38 -6.36 -1.53
N ALA A 47 -21.91 -5.40 -2.30
CA ALA A 47 -22.15 -3.96 -2.08
C ALA A 47 -22.91 -3.28 -3.23
N GLY A 48 -23.34 -4.04 -4.24
CA GLY A 48 -24.23 -3.55 -5.30
C GLY A 48 -23.54 -2.83 -6.46
N GLY A 49 -22.22 -2.92 -6.58
CA GLY A 49 -21.53 -2.37 -7.75
C GLY A 49 -20.01 -2.38 -7.68
N ALA A 50 -19.40 -2.19 -8.85
CA ALA A 50 -17.96 -1.99 -8.98
C ALA A 50 -17.53 -0.65 -8.37
N ILE A 51 -16.31 -0.62 -7.84
CA ILE A 51 -15.68 0.59 -7.32
C ILE A 51 -14.66 1.10 -8.35
N SER A 52 -14.95 2.25 -8.97
CA SER A 52 -13.97 2.91 -9.84
C SER A 52 -12.95 3.68 -9.00
N PRO A 53 -11.65 3.64 -9.32
CA PRO A 53 -10.66 4.50 -8.67
C PRO A 53 -11.02 6.01 -8.73
N SER A 54 -11.75 6.45 -9.75
CA SER A 54 -12.12 7.87 -9.93
C SER A 54 -13.30 8.35 -9.07
N VAL A 55 -13.89 7.48 -8.25
CA VAL A 55 -14.93 7.90 -7.28
C VAL A 55 -14.39 8.80 -6.16
N LYS A 56 -13.06 8.86 -6.01
CA LYS A 56 -12.35 9.67 -5.01
C LYS A 56 -11.15 10.38 -5.65
N THR A 57 -10.75 11.48 -5.04
CA THR A 57 -9.46 12.15 -5.25
C THR A 57 -8.32 11.37 -4.60
N LYS A 58 -7.07 11.71 -4.94
CA LYS A 58 -5.86 11.15 -4.31
C LYS A 58 -5.90 11.36 -2.79
N ALA A 59 -6.24 12.56 -2.35
CA ALA A 59 -6.34 12.91 -0.93
C ALA A 59 -7.41 12.09 -0.21
N GLU A 60 -8.59 11.90 -0.82
CA GLU A 60 -9.66 11.08 -0.24
C GLU A 60 -9.29 9.60 -0.16
N TRP A 61 -8.55 9.06 -1.14
CA TRP A 61 -8.01 7.71 -1.04
C TRP A 61 -6.99 7.59 0.09
N VAL A 62 -6.04 8.52 0.19
CA VAL A 62 -5.07 8.55 1.29
C VAL A 62 -5.77 8.58 2.64
N ALA A 63 -6.76 9.45 2.81
CA ALA A 63 -7.56 9.55 4.02
C ALA A 63 -8.33 8.26 4.33
N TYR A 64 -8.88 7.59 3.31
CA TYR A 64 -9.57 6.31 3.47
C TYR A 64 -8.64 5.21 4.03
N PHE A 65 -7.42 5.07 3.48
CA PHE A 65 -6.44 4.10 4.01
C PHE A 65 -5.95 4.47 5.41
N GLN A 66 -5.75 5.77 5.69
CA GLN A 66 -5.34 6.23 7.02
C GLN A 66 -6.43 6.05 8.08
N ALA A 67 -7.69 6.27 7.72
CA ALA A 67 -8.83 6.08 8.60
C ALA A 67 -9.04 4.61 8.96
N ASP A 68 -8.54 3.70 8.12
CA ASP A 68 -8.64 2.25 8.28
C ASP A 68 -10.06 1.77 8.58
N LYS A 69 -11.04 2.36 7.89
CA LYS A 69 -12.46 2.06 8.06
C LYS A 69 -13.09 1.57 6.77
N HIS A 70 -13.64 0.37 6.81
CA HIS A 70 -14.39 -0.27 5.74
C HIS A 70 -15.80 -0.64 6.21
N ALA A 71 -16.74 -0.87 5.27
CA ALA A 71 -18.12 -1.24 5.56
C ALA A 71 -18.82 -0.34 6.61
N LYS A 72 -18.71 0.99 6.42
CA LYS A 72 -19.19 2.03 7.37
C LYS A 72 -18.51 1.98 8.75
N GLY A 73 -17.24 1.52 8.79
CA GLY A 73 -16.43 1.45 10.01
C GLY A 73 -16.60 0.18 10.82
N LYS A 74 -17.27 -0.84 10.26
CA LYS A 74 -17.40 -2.17 10.89
C LYS A 74 -16.11 -2.97 10.79
N ASP A 75 -15.36 -2.77 9.71
CA ASP A 75 -14.17 -3.54 9.40
C ASP A 75 -12.96 -2.61 9.22
N SER A 76 -11.77 -3.14 9.46
CA SER A 76 -10.50 -2.49 9.11
C SER A 76 -10.23 -2.68 7.61
N VAL A 77 -9.73 -1.64 6.94
CA VAL A 77 -9.27 -1.74 5.54
C VAL A 77 -8.07 -2.69 5.47
N LYS A 78 -7.15 -2.62 6.45
CA LYS A 78 -5.97 -3.50 6.52
C LYS A 78 -6.33 -4.99 6.58
N TYR A 79 -7.46 -5.34 7.18
CA TYR A 79 -7.92 -6.74 7.20
C TYR A 79 -8.02 -7.34 5.79
N TYR A 80 -8.48 -6.57 4.80
CA TYR A 80 -8.62 -7.05 3.41
C TYR A 80 -7.29 -7.20 2.65
N PHE A 81 -6.20 -6.74 3.25
CA PHE A 81 -4.83 -6.98 2.83
C PHE A 81 -4.14 -8.05 3.67
N SER A 82 -4.83 -8.67 4.63
CA SER A 82 -4.23 -9.67 5.48
C SER A 82 -4.12 -11.04 4.80
N GLY A 83 -3.11 -11.81 5.20
CA GLY A 83 -3.00 -13.23 4.86
C GLY A 83 -4.25 -13.99 5.30
N LYS A 84 -4.77 -13.70 6.50
CA LYS A 84 -6.01 -14.29 7.03
C LYS A 84 -7.20 -14.09 6.10
N PHE A 85 -7.41 -12.88 5.58
CA PHE A 85 -8.49 -12.63 4.64
C PHE A 85 -8.26 -13.36 3.32
N ARG A 86 -7.06 -13.30 2.75
CA ARG A 86 -6.73 -14.03 1.51
C ARG A 86 -6.97 -15.52 1.66
N ASP A 87 -6.56 -16.12 2.77
CA ASP A 87 -6.79 -17.52 3.10
C ASP A 87 -8.28 -17.88 3.17
N SER A 88 -9.12 -16.97 3.67
CA SER A 88 -10.56 -17.20 3.75
C SER A 88 -11.27 -17.25 2.40
N ILE A 89 -10.67 -16.66 1.34
CA ILE A 89 -11.28 -16.59 0.00
C ILE A 89 -10.48 -17.31 -1.09
N LYS A 90 -9.26 -17.80 -0.82
CA LYS A 90 -8.36 -18.38 -1.85
C LYS A 90 -8.95 -19.61 -2.56
N ALA A 91 -9.87 -20.33 -1.92
CA ALA A 91 -10.56 -21.47 -2.52
C ALA A 91 -11.48 -21.05 -3.68
N THR A 92 -12.03 -19.83 -3.65
CA THR A 92 -12.99 -19.33 -4.65
C THR A 92 -12.45 -18.13 -5.44
N ASN A 93 -11.35 -17.51 -5.00
CA ASN A 93 -10.72 -16.37 -5.67
C ASN A 93 -9.26 -16.67 -6.02
N LYS A 94 -9.00 -16.86 -7.32
CA LYS A 94 -7.65 -17.19 -7.84
C LYS A 94 -6.62 -16.08 -7.59
N ALA A 95 -7.03 -14.81 -7.54
CA ALA A 95 -6.11 -13.72 -7.25
C ALA A 95 -5.68 -13.75 -5.78
N ALA A 96 -6.61 -14.01 -4.85
CA ALA A 96 -6.25 -14.18 -3.45
C ALA A 96 -5.26 -15.34 -3.23
N ALA A 97 -5.43 -16.46 -3.95
CA ALA A 97 -4.46 -17.55 -3.95
C ALA A 97 -3.10 -17.12 -4.56
N LYS A 98 -3.13 -16.43 -5.70
CA LYS A 98 -1.91 -15.97 -6.40
C LYS A 98 -1.05 -15.02 -5.58
N PHE A 99 -1.67 -14.22 -4.71
CA PHE A 99 -0.98 -13.21 -3.92
C PHE A 99 -0.85 -13.59 -2.43
N SER A 100 -0.90 -14.89 -2.10
CA SER A 100 -0.75 -15.36 -0.71
C SER A 100 0.56 -14.90 -0.09
N ASP A 101 1.64 -14.96 -0.88
CA ASP A 101 3.02 -14.76 -0.41
C ASP A 101 3.47 -13.29 -0.48
N VAL A 102 2.60 -12.40 -0.95
CA VAL A 102 2.89 -10.96 -0.97
C VAL A 102 2.68 -10.40 0.45
N PRO A 103 3.68 -9.70 1.03
CA PRO A 103 3.53 -9.04 2.32
C PRO A 103 2.33 -8.09 2.34
N GLU A 104 1.62 -8.03 3.48
CA GLU A 104 0.36 -7.28 3.61
C GLU A 104 0.56 -5.78 3.33
N ASP A 105 1.64 -5.21 3.88
CA ASP A 105 1.99 -3.80 3.71
C ASP A 105 2.38 -3.47 2.27
N GLU A 106 3.08 -4.39 1.60
CA GLU A 106 3.47 -4.25 0.19
C GLU A 106 2.22 -4.26 -0.71
N LEU A 107 1.32 -5.22 -0.50
CA LEU A 107 0.07 -5.33 -1.27
C LEU A 107 -0.86 -4.13 -1.03
N ALA A 108 -0.91 -3.63 0.20
CA ALA A 108 -1.65 -2.41 0.53
C ALA A 108 -1.06 -1.18 -0.18
N ALA A 109 0.27 -1.06 -0.21
CA ALA A 109 0.96 0.02 -0.92
C ALA A 109 0.69 -0.04 -2.44
N ASP A 110 0.74 -1.22 -3.04
CA ASP A 110 0.45 -1.41 -4.48
C ASP A 110 -0.95 -0.97 -4.87
N VAL A 111 -1.96 -1.39 -4.08
CA VAL A 111 -3.36 -1.04 -4.33
C VAL A 111 -3.57 0.45 -4.10
N LYS A 112 -2.96 1.02 -3.07
CA LYS A 112 -3.01 2.46 -2.81
C LYS A 112 -2.37 3.26 -3.96
N GLU A 113 -1.25 2.80 -4.51
CA GLU A 113 -0.60 3.43 -5.67
C GLU A 113 -1.50 3.35 -6.91
N PHE A 114 -2.06 2.18 -7.20
CA PHE A 114 -3.02 2.02 -8.29
C PHE A 114 -4.23 2.95 -8.17
N LEU A 115 -4.81 3.05 -6.97
CA LEU A 115 -5.95 3.90 -6.69
C LEU A 115 -5.62 5.38 -6.86
N GLN A 116 -4.44 5.83 -6.41
CA GLN A 116 -4.00 7.20 -6.60
C GLN A 116 -3.79 7.55 -8.08
N LYS A 117 -3.17 6.64 -8.85
CA LYS A 117 -3.00 6.84 -10.31
C LYS A 117 -4.35 6.98 -11.03
N GLY A 118 -5.33 6.18 -10.64
CA GLY A 118 -6.68 6.16 -11.20
C GLY A 118 -7.67 7.15 -10.58
N ALA A 119 -7.26 7.91 -9.57
CA ALA A 119 -8.10 8.85 -8.85
C ALA A 119 -8.67 9.94 -9.78
N LYS A 120 -9.70 10.65 -9.31
CA LYS A 120 -10.35 11.74 -10.06
C LYS A 120 -9.35 12.79 -10.56
N ASP A 121 -8.39 13.14 -9.73
CA ASP A 121 -7.27 14.05 -9.94
C ASP A 121 -5.92 13.30 -10.09
N GLY A 122 -5.98 12.01 -10.42
CA GLY A 122 -4.82 11.15 -10.68
C GLY A 122 -4.18 11.42 -12.04
N ASP A 123 -2.99 10.86 -12.26
CA ASP A 123 -2.23 11.04 -13.52
C ASP A 123 -2.93 10.37 -14.71
N ALA A 124 -3.73 9.34 -14.45
CA ALA A 124 -4.52 8.64 -15.44
C ALA A 124 -5.90 8.28 -14.86
N PRO A 125 -6.80 9.28 -14.69
CA PRO A 125 -8.10 9.07 -14.05
C PRO A 125 -8.88 7.94 -14.72
N ALA A 126 -9.47 7.06 -13.91
CA ALA A 126 -10.28 5.97 -14.40
C ALA A 126 -11.57 6.50 -15.05
N ARG A 127 -11.76 6.21 -16.33
CA ARG A 127 -12.81 6.83 -17.18
C ARG A 127 -13.92 5.87 -17.63
N CYS A 128 -13.79 4.58 -17.33
CA CYS A 128 -14.84 3.58 -17.54
C CYS A 128 -14.93 2.65 -16.32
N SER A 129 -16.14 2.37 -15.85
CA SER A 129 -16.47 1.38 -14.81
C SER A 129 -16.86 0.05 -15.44
#